data_AF-A0A9W5QN04-F1
#
_entry.id   AF-A0A9W5QN04-F1
#
_cell.length_a   1.000
_cell.length_b   1.000
_cell.length_c   1.000
_cell.angle_alpha   90.00
_cell.angle_beta   90.00
_cell.angle_gamma   90.00
#
_symmetry.space_group_name_H-M   'P 1'
#
loop_
_entity.id
_entity.type
_entity.pdbx_description
1 polymer ?
#
loop_
_entity_poly.entity_id
_entity_poly.type
_entity_poly.pdbx_seq_one_letter_code
_entity_poly.pdbx_strand_id
1 'polypeptide(L)' 'MIILLLLFSLGGYILWRYSNVGLLKFTLHYSVSLVLIILCITLIKSDIKPAIKFIFLGVSIIGILGNLVVGTKLILK' A
#
# COMPACT_ATOMS: atom_id res chain seq x y z
N MET A 1 -1.10 -14.80 -5.86
CA MET A 1 -2.01 -13.96 -6.66
C MET A 1 -3.05 -13.23 -5.83
N ILE A 2 -3.82 -13.89 -4.96
CA ILE A 2 -4.88 -13.28 -4.14
C ILE A 2 -4.40 -12.10 -3.27
N ILE A 3 -3.24 -12.25 -2.60
CA ILE A 3 -2.65 -11.18 -1.75
C ILE A 3 -2.34 -9.93 -2.58
N LEU A 4 -1.85 -10.10 -3.81
CA LEU A 4 -1.53 -8.99 -4.70
C LEU A 4 -2.79 -8.23 -5.14
N LEU A 5 -3.86 -8.97 -5.39
CA LEU A 5 -5.16 -8.43 -5.77
C LEU A 5 -5.79 -7.65 -4.62
N LEU A 6 -5.66 -8.16 -3.37
CA LEU A 6 -6.06 -7.45 -2.16
C LEU A 6 -5.27 -6.15 -1.95
N LEU A 7 -3.96 -6.16 -2.19
CA LEU A 7 -3.11 -4.97 -2.10
C LEU A 7 -3.50 -3.92 -3.15
N PHE A 8 -3.81 -4.35 -4.39
CA PHE A 8 -4.30 -3.47 -5.45
C PHE A 8 -5.67 -2.87 -5.10
N SER A 9 -6.60 -3.68 -4.61
CA SER A 9 -7.92 -3.21 -4.15
C SER A 9 -7.81 -2.26 -2.96
N LEU A 10 -6.91 -2.51 -2.01
CA LEU A 10 -6.65 -1.58 -0.90
C LEU A 10 -6.04 -0.27 -1.39
N GLY A 11 -5.06 -0.33 -2.29
CA GLY A 11 -4.44 0.85 -2.89
C GLY A 11 -5.43 1.71 -3.68
N GLY A 12 -6.30 1.07 -4.47
CA GLY A 12 -7.40 1.72 -5.20
C GLY A 12 -8.46 2.32 -4.28
N TYR A 13 -8.79 1.64 -3.19
CA TYR A 13 -9.71 2.15 -2.17
C TYR A 13 -9.15 3.39 -1.45
N ILE A 14 -7.86 3.37 -1.11
CA ILE A 14 -7.14 4.52 -0.54
C ILE A 14 -7.19 5.70 -1.52
N LEU A 15 -6.82 5.49 -2.79
CA LEU A 15 -6.93 6.48 -3.86
C LEU A 15 -8.32 7.12 -3.93
N TRP A 16 -9.37 6.30 -3.97
CA TRP A 16 -10.74 6.80 -4.06
C TRP A 16 -11.12 7.62 -2.83
N ARG A 17 -10.78 7.15 -1.62
CA ARG A 17 -11.08 7.85 -0.37
C ARG A 17 -10.34 9.18 -0.21
N TYR A 18 -9.08 9.24 -0.64
CA TYR A 18 -8.24 10.42 -0.47
C TYR A 18 -8.43 11.48 -1.57
N SER A 19 -9.16 11.17 -2.65
CA SER A 19 -9.48 12.14 -3.71
C SER A 19 -10.20 13.40 -3.21
N ASN A 20 -10.89 13.29 -2.06
CA ASN A 20 -11.58 14.40 -1.39
C ASN A 20 -10.73 15.14 -0.34
N VAL A 21 -9.48 14.72 -0.14
CA VAL A 21 -8.54 15.32 0.84
C VAL A 21 -7.52 16.15 0.07
N GLY A 22 -7.04 17.26 0.67
CA GLY A 22 -6.13 18.20 -0.01
C GLY A 22 -5.02 17.53 -0.82
N LEU A 23 -4.79 18.04 -2.04
CA LEU A 23 -4.00 17.45 -3.13
C LEU A 23 -2.64 16.88 -2.69
N LEU A 24 -1.98 17.56 -1.75
CA LEU A 24 -0.64 17.21 -1.24
C LEU A 24 -0.66 15.98 -0.34
N LYS A 25 -1.71 15.80 0.46
CA LYS A 25 -1.91 14.59 1.29
C LYS A 25 -2.29 13.41 0.40
N PHE A 26 -3.14 13.64 -0.59
CA PHE A 26 -3.52 12.64 -1.59
C PHE A 26 -2.29 12.08 -2.33
N THR A 27 -1.42 12.94 -2.87
CA THR A 27 -0.23 12.50 -3.61
C THR A 27 0.78 11.74 -2.74
N LEU A 28 0.96 12.14 -1.47
CA LEU A 28 1.85 11.43 -0.53
C LEU A 28 1.35 10.03 -0.21
N HIS A 29 0.07 9.90 0.17
CA HIS A 29 -0.49 8.59 0.52
C HIS A 29 -0.58 7.66 -0.69
N TYR A 30 -0.87 8.22 -1.87
CA TYR A 30 -0.89 7.47 -3.11
C TYR A 30 0.50 6.96 -3.52
N SER A 31 1.51 7.84 -3.56
CA SER A 31 2.87 7.48 -3.97
C SER A 31 3.49 6.42 -3.06
N VAL A 32 3.30 6.53 -1.74
CA VAL A 32 3.76 5.52 -0.78
C VAL A 32 3.10 4.16 -1.02
N SER A 33 1.78 4.14 -1.22
CA SER A 33 1.05 2.89 -1.47
C SER A 33 1.48 2.24 -2.79
N LEU A 34 1.69 3.06 -3.83
CA LEU A 34 2.12 2.60 -5.14
C LEU A 34 3.54 2.02 -5.11
N VAL A 35 4.47 2.67 -4.41
CA VAL A 35 5.83 2.16 -4.21
C VAL A 35 5.82 0.81 -3.48
N LEU A 36 5.02 0.66 -2.41
CA LEU A 36 4.90 -0.60 -1.67
C LEU A 36 4.30 -1.73 -2.52
N ILE A 37 3.32 -1.43 -3.38
CA ILE A 37 2.74 -2.41 -4.30
C ILE A 37 3.78 -2.86 -5.33
N ILE A 38 4.53 -1.93 -5.93
CA ILE A 38 5.61 -2.25 -6.88
C ILE A 38 6.68 -3.10 -6.21
N LEU A 39 7.08 -2.75 -4.99
CA LEU A 39 8.06 -3.50 -4.19
C LEU A 39 7.59 -4.95 -3.94
N CYS A 40 6.31 -5.14 -3.59
CA CYS A 40 5.73 -6.48 -3.44
C CYS A 40 5.80 -7.29 -4.74
N ILE A 41 5.49 -6.68 -5.89
CA ILE A 41 5.52 -7.36 -7.20
C ILE A 41 6.94 -7.78 -7.58
N THR A 42 7.91 -6.88 -7.43
CA THR A 42 9.31 -7.17 -7.75
C THR A 42 9.88 -8.24 -6.82
N LEU A 43 9.56 -8.21 -5.54
CA LEU A 43 10.00 -9.22 -4.58
C LEU A 43 9.42 -10.60 -4.85
N ILE A 44 8.15 -10.70 -5.26
CA ILE A 44 7.52 -11.98 -5.62
C ILE A 44 8.22 -12.60 -6.84
N LYS A 45 8.61 -11.79 -7.83
CA LYS A 45 9.32 -12.27 -9.03
C LYS A 45 10.83 -12.47 -8.84
N SER A 46 11.43 -11.84 -7.85
CA SER A 46 12.87 -11.95 -7.59
C SER A 46 13.27 -13.33 -7.09
N ASP A 47 14.48 -13.80 -7.37
CA ASP A 47 14.97 -15.10 -6.88
C ASP A 47 15.71 -14.98 -5.53
N ILE A 48 15.05 -14.30 -4.58
CA ILE A 48 15.59 -14.04 -3.24
C ILE A 48 15.14 -15.16 -2.28
N LYS A 49 15.96 -15.44 -1.25
CA LYS A 49 15.62 -16.36 -0.15
C LYS A 49 14.19 -16.12 0.37
N PRO A 50 13.37 -17.18 0.57
CA PRO A 50 11.96 -17.05 0.96
C PRO A 50 11.76 -16.21 2.23
N ALA A 51 12.63 -16.39 3.23
CA ALA A 51 12.57 -15.66 4.50
C ALA A 51 12.61 -14.14 4.30
N ILE A 52 13.49 -13.66 3.41
CA ILE A 52 13.64 -12.22 3.13
C ILE A 52 12.40 -11.71 2.38
N LYS A 53 11.87 -12.48 1.43
CA LYS A 53 10.63 -12.13 0.71
C LYS A 53 9.46 -11.92 1.67
N PHE A 54 9.27 -12.82 2.64
CA PHE A 54 8.19 -12.72 3.61
C PHE A 54 8.34 -11.52 4.55
N ILE A 55 9.56 -11.17 4.96
CA ILE A 55 9.82 -9.98 5.78
C ILE A 55 9.37 -8.72 5.04
N PHE A 56 9.84 -8.53 3.80
CA PHE A 56 9.47 -7.35 3.02
C PHE A 56 7.98 -7.31 2.62
N LEU A 57 7.37 -8.46 2.34
CA LEU A 57 5.92 -8.56 2.14
C LEU A 57 5.16 -8.11 3.39
N GLY A 58 5.58 -8.57 4.57
CA GLY A 58 4.99 -8.17 5.85
C GLY A 58 5.10 -6.65 6.08
N VAL A 59 6.28 -6.08 5.88
CA VAL A 59 6.50 -4.62 6.00
C VAL A 59 5.60 -3.84 5.03
N SER A 60 5.46 -4.32 3.79
CA SER A 60 4.63 -3.67 2.79
C SER A 60 3.15 -3.70 3.13
N ILE A 61 2.67 -4.84 3.67
CA ILE A 61 1.29 -4.97 4.17
C ILE A 61 1.04 -4.02 5.34
N ILE A 62 1.97 -3.95 6.30
CA ILE A 62 1.87 -3.03 7.46
C ILE A 62 1.84 -1.58 6.98
N GLY A 63 2.71 -1.21 6.03
CA GLY A 63 2.73 0.14 5.46
C GLY A 63 1.41 0.53 4.79
N ILE A 64 0.80 -0.39 4.04
CA ILE A 64 -0.49 -0.18 3.38
C ILE A 64 -1.63 -0.07 4.40
N LEU A 65 -1.65 -0.92 5.43
CA LEU A 65 -2.63 -0.83 6.53
C LEU A 65 -2.48 0.47 7.32
N GLY A 66 -1.25 0.91 7.61
CA GLY A 66 -0.98 2.18 8.27
C GLY A 66 -1.51 3.36 7.44
N ASN A 67 -1.28 3.34 6.13
CA ASN A 67 -1.84 4.33 5.21
C ASN A 67 -3.37 4.34 5.21
N LEU A 68 -4.00 3.16 5.26
CA LEU A 68 -5.45 3.02 5.36
C LEU A 68 -5.99 3.67 6.65
N VAL A 69 -5.34 3.40 7.80
CA VAL A 69 -5.74 3.93 9.12
C VAL A 69 -5.54 5.44 9.21
N VAL A 70 -4.44 5.97 8.67
CA VAL A 70 -4.23 7.42 8.62
C VAL A 70 -5.27 8.09 7.70
N GLY A 71 -5.64 7.42 6.61
CA GLY A 71 -6.63 7.92 5.66
C GLY A 71 -8.03 7.96 6.18
N THR A 72 -8.44 6.90 6.87
CA THR A 72 -9.74 6.88 7.55
C THR A 72 -9.81 8.00 8.59
N LYS A 73 -8.74 8.22 9.38
CA LYS A 73 -8.66 9.29 10.38
C LYS A 73 -8.70 10.69 9.78
N LEU A 74 -8.13 10.91 8.60
CA LEU A 74 -8.14 12.22 7.93
C LEU A 74 -9.51 12.60 7.36
N ILE A 75 -10.39 11.63 7.09
CA ILE A 75 -11.72 11.83 6.51
C ILE A 75 -12.80 11.93 7.58
N LEU A 76 -12.63 11.21 8.71
CA LEU A 76 -13.58 11.21 9.84
C LEU A 76 -13.38 12.39 10.81
N LYS A 77 -12.58 13.38 10.43
CA LYS A 77 -12.27 14.58 11.22
C LYS A 77 -12.86 15.79 10.54
#